data_AF-A0A826JB92-F1
#
_entry.id   AF-A0A826JB92-F1
#
_cell.length_a   1.000
_cell.length_b   1.000
_cell.length_c   1.000
_cell.angle_alpha   90.00
_cell.angle_beta   90.00
_cell.angle_gamma   90.00
#
_symmetry.space_group_name_H-M   'P 1'
#
loop_
_entity.id
_entity.type
_entity.pdbx_description
1 polymer ?
#
loop_
_entity_poly.entity_id
_entity_poly.type
_entity_poly.pdbx_seq_one_letter_code
_entity_poly.pdbx_strand_id
1 'polypeptide(L)'
;MIPEIELRDIQPKGSSDVPSSSHIQTGLPIPKTVRVQFFSPDEWESFTEEWASYLKNEYVAARRFGGSGDLGIDIAGFCSDKGFEAVWDNYQCKRYGHPLRPGDIWVEIGKIIYYSYLGKYTPPRKHFFVCSQGIGTSLEQLLNKPTELKEKSIENWDNYCLKGITSTAEIPLTGALRAYLDAFDFTIFSSKSIVELIEIHA
;
A
#
# COMPACT_ATOMS: atom_id res chain seq x y z
N MET A 1 40.56 -15.05 -39.51
CA MET A 1 40.82 -15.94 -38.37
C MET A 1 40.81 -15.04 -37.14
N ILE A 2 39.73 -15.08 -36.36
CA ILE A 2 39.58 -14.20 -35.19
C ILE A 2 40.59 -14.68 -34.15
N PRO A 3 41.39 -13.80 -33.52
CA PRO A 3 42.38 -14.21 -32.53
C PRO A 3 41.66 -14.87 -31.35
N GLU A 4 42.19 -16.00 -30.90
CA GLU A 4 41.63 -16.91 -29.88
C GLU A 4 41.64 -16.33 -28.45
N ILE A 5 41.65 -14.99 -28.28
CA ILE A 5 42.02 -14.31 -27.03
C ILE A 5 40.89 -13.59 -26.29
N GLU A 6 39.64 -13.76 -26.72
CA GLU A 6 38.48 -13.29 -25.93
C GLU A 6 37.46 -14.39 -25.60
N LEU A 7 37.92 -15.64 -25.45
CA LEU A 7 37.12 -16.63 -24.73
C LEU A 7 37.50 -16.56 -23.25
N ARG A 8 36.69 -15.82 -22.47
CA ARG A 8 36.75 -15.89 -21.01
C ARG A 8 36.02 -17.15 -20.57
N ASP A 9 36.71 -18.01 -19.83
CA ASP A 9 36.06 -19.11 -19.12
C ASP A 9 34.96 -18.55 -18.22
N ILE A 10 33.73 -18.99 -18.46
CA ILE A 10 32.61 -18.70 -17.57
C ILE A 10 32.83 -19.53 -16.31
N GLN A 11 33.41 -18.91 -15.28
CA GLN A 11 33.36 -19.51 -13.96
C GLN A 11 31.90 -19.56 -13.50
N PRO A 12 31.35 -20.75 -13.16
CA PRO A 12 30.03 -20.82 -12.58
C PRO A 12 30.03 -19.98 -11.30
N LYS A 13 29.10 -19.03 -11.22
CA LYS A 13 28.91 -18.22 -10.02
C LYS A 13 28.72 -19.16 -8.83
N GLY A 14 29.47 -18.92 -7.76
CA GLY A 14 29.40 -19.68 -6.51
C GLY A 14 27.97 -19.82 -6.00
N SER A 15 27.71 -20.96 -5.34
CA SER A 15 26.39 -21.50 -4.99
C SER A 15 25.38 -20.48 -4.48
N SER A 16 24.51 -20.02 -5.39
CA SER A 16 23.09 -19.86 -5.13
C SER A 16 22.39 -21.01 -5.86
N ASP A 17 21.84 -21.97 -5.13
CA ASP A 17 21.05 -23.14 -5.60
C ASP A 17 21.02 -23.38 -7.11
N VAL A 18 21.99 -24.14 -7.61
CA VAL A 18 21.97 -24.59 -9.01
C VAL A 18 20.70 -25.43 -9.22
N PRO A 19 19.87 -25.13 -10.25
CA PRO A 19 18.69 -25.93 -10.55
C PRO A 19 19.05 -27.42 -10.70
N SER A 20 18.42 -28.28 -9.90
CA SER A 20 18.61 -29.73 -9.93
C SER A 20 17.49 -30.40 -10.73
N SER A 21 17.67 -31.66 -11.12
CA SER A 21 16.59 -32.47 -11.72
C SER A 21 15.38 -32.59 -10.79
N SER A 22 15.57 -32.54 -9.47
CA SER A 22 14.49 -32.48 -8.48
C SER A 22 13.67 -31.19 -8.59
N HIS A 23 14.32 -30.05 -8.91
CA HIS A 23 13.64 -28.77 -9.10
C HIS A 23 12.76 -28.75 -10.36
N ILE A 24 13.02 -29.61 -11.36
CA ILE A 24 12.11 -29.76 -12.52
C ILE A 24 10.78 -30.39 -12.09
N GLN A 25 10.79 -31.31 -11.12
CA GLN A 25 9.58 -31.98 -10.65
C GLN A 25 8.83 -31.17 -9.59
N THR A 26 9.55 -30.45 -8.73
CA THR A 26 8.98 -29.81 -7.53
C THR A 26 8.95 -28.28 -7.59
N GLY A 27 9.58 -27.68 -8.60
CA GLY A 27 9.80 -26.24 -8.69
C GLY A 27 11.00 -25.76 -7.88
N LEU A 28 11.53 -24.60 -8.22
CA LEU A 28 12.54 -23.92 -7.40
C LEU A 28 11.89 -23.35 -6.14
N PRO A 29 12.51 -23.47 -4.95
CA PRO A 29 12.04 -22.78 -3.77
C PRO A 29 11.98 -21.26 -4.00
N ILE A 30 10.77 -20.70 -4.01
CA ILE A 30 10.56 -19.25 -4.15
C ILE A 30 10.64 -18.60 -2.77
N PRO A 31 11.41 -17.52 -2.56
CA PRO A 31 11.43 -16.78 -1.29
C PRO A 31 10.03 -16.29 -0.88
N LYS A 32 9.71 -16.25 0.43
CA LYS A 32 8.38 -15.84 0.94
C LYS A 32 7.95 -14.47 0.38
N THR A 33 8.85 -13.50 0.37
CA THR A 33 8.64 -12.14 -0.18
C THR A 33 8.29 -12.12 -1.67
N VAL A 34 8.84 -13.08 -2.43
CA VAL A 34 8.57 -13.22 -3.86
C VAL A 34 7.26 -13.97 -4.11
N ARG A 35 6.84 -14.88 -3.21
CA ARG A 35 5.55 -15.59 -3.35
C ARG A 35 4.36 -14.63 -3.29
N VAL A 36 4.34 -13.74 -2.31
CA VAL A 36 3.21 -12.82 -2.09
C VAL A 36 3.06 -11.78 -3.21
N GLN A 37 4.13 -11.51 -3.98
CA GLN A 37 4.09 -10.67 -5.18
C GLN A 37 3.16 -11.24 -6.28
N PHE A 38 2.89 -12.54 -6.27
CA PHE A 38 2.04 -13.21 -7.26
C PHE A 38 0.57 -13.29 -6.85
N PHE A 39 0.21 -12.86 -5.64
CA PHE A 39 -1.18 -12.87 -5.19
C PHE A 39 -2.07 -12.02 -6.11
N SER A 40 -3.30 -12.49 -6.32
CA SER A 40 -4.37 -11.68 -6.86
C SER A 40 -4.70 -10.51 -5.90
N PRO A 41 -5.42 -9.47 -6.35
CA PRO A 41 -5.83 -8.39 -5.47
C PRO A 41 -6.58 -8.88 -4.22
N ASP A 42 -7.51 -9.84 -4.39
CA ASP A 42 -8.29 -10.41 -3.29
C ASP A 42 -7.44 -11.23 -2.30
N GLU A 43 -6.50 -12.03 -2.82
CA GLU A 43 -5.55 -12.78 -1.98
C GLU A 43 -4.62 -11.83 -1.21
N TRP A 44 -4.22 -10.71 -1.81
CA TRP A 44 -3.36 -9.71 -1.15
C TRP A 44 -4.09 -8.98 -0.01
N GLU A 45 -5.34 -8.58 -0.24
CA GLU A 45 -6.18 -8.00 0.82
C GLU A 45 -6.43 -9.00 1.94
N SER A 46 -6.78 -10.24 1.61
CA SER A 46 -7.05 -11.29 2.60
C SER A 46 -5.82 -11.62 3.44
N PHE A 47 -4.63 -11.68 2.81
CA PHE A 47 -3.36 -11.83 3.52
C PHE A 47 -3.06 -10.65 4.46
N THR A 48 -3.39 -9.43 4.05
CA THR A 48 -3.21 -8.23 4.88
C THR A 48 -4.21 -8.18 6.03
N GLU A 49 -5.44 -8.64 5.83
CA GLU A 49 -6.44 -8.79 6.91
C GLU A 49 -6.02 -9.83 7.94
N GLU A 50 -5.52 -10.98 7.49
CA GLU A 50 -4.99 -12.03 8.37
C GLU A 50 -3.86 -11.49 9.24
N TRP A 51 -2.90 -10.79 8.62
CA TRP A 51 -1.81 -10.11 9.32
C TRP A 51 -2.33 -9.14 10.38
N ALA A 52 -3.23 -8.23 10.00
CA ALA A 52 -3.77 -7.21 10.91
C ALA A 52 -4.55 -7.86 12.06
N SER A 53 -5.22 -8.98 11.81
CA SER A 53 -5.94 -9.77 12.83
C SER A 53 -5.02 -10.43 13.86
N TYR A 54 -3.74 -10.62 13.53
CA TYR A 54 -2.74 -11.14 14.46
C TYR A 54 -2.25 -10.07 15.46
N LEU A 55 -2.39 -8.78 15.15
CA LEU A 55 -1.97 -7.66 16.00
C LEU A 55 -2.92 -7.41 17.18
N LYS A 56 -3.22 -8.45 17.97
CA LYS A 56 -4.21 -8.42 19.08
C LYS A 56 -3.83 -7.49 20.23
N ASN A 57 -2.56 -7.11 20.33
CA ASN A 57 -2.09 -6.11 21.30
C ASN A 57 -2.39 -4.67 20.85
N GLU A 58 -2.64 -4.47 19.55
CA GLU A 58 -2.93 -3.17 18.96
C GLU A 58 -4.42 -3.02 18.62
N TYR A 59 -5.06 -4.10 18.15
CA TYR A 59 -6.43 -4.09 17.65
C TYR A 59 -7.33 -5.07 18.38
N VAL A 60 -8.51 -4.60 18.75
CA VAL A 60 -9.60 -5.47 19.23
C VAL A 60 -10.27 -6.22 18.08
N ALA A 61 -10.21 -5.66 16.87
CA ALA A 61 -10.69 -6.27 15.64
C ALA A 61 -10.00 -5.67 14.42
N ALA A 62 -9.62 -6.51 13.46
CA ALA A 62 -9.33 -6.09 12.10
C ALA A 62 -10.47 -6.54 11.18
N ARG A 63 -10.86 -5.71 10.22
CA ARG A 63 -11.95 -6.02 9.27
C ARG A 63 -11.59 -5.54 7.88
N ARG A 64 -11.80 -6.40 6.90
CA ARG A 64 -11.75 -6.06 5.48
C ARG A 64 -13.04 -5.39 5.02
N PHE A 65 -12.87 -4.32 4.24
CA PHE A 65 -13.91 -3.54 3.60
C PHE A 65 -13.65 -3.63 2.09
N GLY A 66 -14.34 -4.54 1.41
CA GLY A 66 -14.15 -4.78 -0.01
C GLY A 66 -15.31 -4.25 -0.86
N GLY A 67 -15.00 -3.81 -2.08
CA GLY A 67 -15.98 -3.53 -3.13
C GLY A 67 -16.42 -2.06 -3.23
N SER A 68 -17.39 -1.81 -4.10
CA SER A 68 -17.88 -0.46 -4.35
C SER A 68 -18.48 0.16 -3.08
N GLY A 69 -17.92 1.27 -2.64
CA GLY A 69 -18.38 1.98 -1.44
C GLY A 69 -17.55 1.73 -0.18
N ASP A 70 -16.36 1.14 -0.33
CA ASP A 70 -15.34 0.99 0.72
C ASP A 70 -14.85 2.33 1.34
N LEU A 71 -15.13 3.45 0.66
CA LEU A 71 -14.73 4.80 1.06
C LEU A 71 -13.20 4.98 1.20
N GLY A 72 -12.40 4.17 0.50
CA GLY A 72 -10.93 4.20 0.60
C GLY A 72 -10.36 3.43 1.79
N ILE A 73 -11.09 2.40 2.23
CA ILE A 73 -10.69 1.51 3.32
C ILE A 73 -10.66 0.10 2.78
N ASP A 74 -9.50 -0.54 2.69
CA ASP A 74 -9.45 -1.97 2.32
C ASP A 74 -9.45 -2.84 3.59
N ILE A 75 -8.62 -2.51 4.59
CA ILE A 75 -8.63 -3.14 5.91
C ILE A 75 -8.55 -2.06 6.99
N ALA A 76 -9.44 -2.13 7.98
CA ALA A 76 -9.39 -1.29 9.17
C ALA A 76 -8.96 -2.11 10.39
N GLY A 77 -7.95 -1.61 11.13
CA GLY A 77 -7.58 -2.09 12.46
C GLY A 77 -8.20 -1.20 13.54
N PHE A 78 -9.16 -1.73 14.30
CA PHE A 78 -9.87 -0.98 15.34
C PHE A 78 -9.21 -1.17 16.71
N CYS A 79 -8.88 -0.06 17.38
CA CYS A 79 -8.28 -0.09 18.73
C CYS A 79 -9.32 -0.18 19.86
N SER A 80 -10.61 -0.13 19.53
CA SER A 80 -11.73 -0.30 20.47
C SER A 80 -12.98 -0.78 19.77
N ASP A 81 -14.00 -1.17 20.54
CA ASP A 81 -15.32 -1.61 20.05
C ASP A 81 -16.16 -0.48 19.43
N LYS A 82 -15.70 0.78 19.54
CA LYS A 82 -16.35 1.96 18.95
C LYS A 82 -16.08 2.16 17.46
N GLY A 83 -15.27 1.28 16.84
CA GLY A 83 -15.05 1.28 15.40
C GLY A 83 -14.52 2.62 14.86
N PHE A 84 -15.11 3.09 13.76
CA PHE A 84 -14.75 4.35 13.08
C PHE A 84 -15.05 5.63 13.86
N GLU A 85 -15.71 5.54 15.02
CA GLU A 85 -15.92 6.69 15.91
C GLU A 85 -14.79 6.87 16.93
N ALA A 86 -13.83 5.94 16.96
CA ALA A 86 -12.68 5.98 17.87
C ALA A 86 -11.35 5.86 17.11
N VAL A 87 -10.28 5.44 17.79
CA VAL A 87 -8.97 5.26 17.17
C VAL A 87 -8.96 3.99 16.31
N TRP A 88 -8.54 4.15 15.06
CA TRP A 88 -8.40 3.07 14.09
C TRP A 88 -7.27 3.40 13.10
N ASP A 89 -6.72 2.36 12.47
CA ASP A 89 -5.73 2.48 11.40
C ASP A 89 -6.28 1.91 10.10
N ASN A 90 -5.92 2.55 8.99
CA ASN A 90 -6.27 2.11 7.64
C ASN A 90 -5.08 1.43 6.95
N TYR A 91 -5.35 0.31 6.29
CA TYR A 91 -4.40 -0.37 5.42
C TYR A 91 -4.97 -0.41 4.01
N GLN A 92 -4.49 0.50 3.16
CA GLN A 92 -4.85 0.55 1.75
C GLN A 92 -3.92 -0.37 0.96
N CYS A 93 -4.46 -1.51 0.55
CA CYS A 93 -3.81 -2.50 -0.28
C CYS A 93 -3.70 -2.05 -1.74
N LYS A 94 -2.53 -2.26 -2.36
CA LYS A 94 -2.32 -2.01 -3.79
C LYS A 94 -1.60 -3.18 -4.46
N ARG A 95 -2.22 -3.69 -5.51
CA ARG A 95 -1.70 -4.81 -6.33
C ARG A 95 -1.51 -4.33 -7.77
N TYR A 96 -0.31 -3.82 -8.05
CA TYR A 96 0.12 -3.43 -9.39
C TYR A 96 1.22 -4.37 -9.91
N GLY A 97 1.57 -4.26 -11.19
CA GLY A 97 2.72 -4.95 -11.79
C GLY A 97 4.05 -4.21 -11.57
N HIS A 98 4.06 -3.18 -10.73
CA HIS A 98 5.24 -2.37 -10.41
C HIS A 98 5.15 -1.86 -8.97
N PRO A 99 6.28 -1.42 -8.37
CA PRO A 99 6.25 -0.72 -7.10
C PRO A 99 5.36 0.51 -7.15
N LEU A 100 4.71 0.84 -6.04
CA LEU A 100 3.79 1.97 -5.93
C LEU A 100 4.51 3.31 -6.19
N ARG A 101 3.88 4.21 -6.94
CA ARG A 101 4.45 5.50 -7.36
C ARG A 101 3.58 6.67 -6.89
N PRO A 102 4.09 7.92 -6.88
CA PRO A 102 3.30 9.07 -6.43
C PRO A 102 1.96 9.23 -7.15
N GLY A 103 1.90 9.01 -8.46
CA GLY A 103 0.66 9.10 -9.23
C GLY A 103 -0.43 8.10 -8.82
N ASP A 104 -0.05 7.01 -8.14
CA ASP A 104 -0.97 5.95 -7.75
C ASP A 104 -1.72 6.24 -6.45
N ILE A 105 -1.25 7.23 -5.65
CA ILE A 105 -1.74 7.44 -4.28
C ILE A 105 -2.67 8.65 -4.12
N TRP A 106 -2.70 9.56 -5.09
CA TRP A 106 -3.42 10.83 -4.95
C TRP A 106 -4.91 10.64 -4.68
N VAL A 107 -5.56 9.75 -5.44
CA VAL A 107 -6.97 9.43 -5.23
C VAL A 107 -7.21 8.83 -3.85
N GLU A 108 -6.31 7.98 -3.36
CA GLU A 108 -6.49 7.33 -2.06
C GLU A 108 -6.34 8.30 -0.89
N ILE A 109 -5.36 9.21 -0.95
CA ILE A 109 -5.27 10.35 -0.03
C ILE A 109 -6.54 11.19 -0.11
N GLY A 110 -7.01 11.49 -1.32
CA GLY A 110 -8.23 12.26 -1.57
C GLY A 110 -9.47 11.64 -0.93
N LYS A 111 -9.64 10.30 -1.02
CA LYS A 111 -10.74 9.57 -0.37
C LYS A 111 -10.68 9.71 1.15
N ILE A 112 -9.52 9.52 1.77
CA ILE A 112 -9.37 9.68 3.24
C ILE A 112 -9.80 11.07 3.68
N ILE A 113 -9.31 12.11 3.00
CA ILE A 113 -9.65 13.50 3.32
C ILE A 113 -11.14 13.75 3.10
N TYR A 114 -11.69 13.35 1.96
CA TYR A 114 -13.06 13.64 1.59
C TYR A 114 -14.09 12.93 2.48
N TYR A 115 -13.93 11.63 2.73
CA TYR A 115 -14.90 10.87 3.51
C TYR A 115 -14.81 11.15 5.02
N SER A 116 -13.62 11.50 5.53
CA SER A 116 -13.50 12.03 6.90
C SER A 116 -14.08 13.45 7.02
N TYR A 117 -13.91 14.31 6.01
CA TYR A 117 -14.58 15.60 5.93
C TYR A 117 -16.11 15.47 5.95
N LEU A 118 -16.66 14.47 5.24
CA LEU A 118 -18.10 14.15 5.27
C LEU A 118 -18.57 13.50 6.58
N GLY A 119 -17.66 13.23 7.52
CA GLY A 119 -17.97 12.57 8.79
C GLY A 119 -18.40 11.11 8.65
N LYS A 120 -17.99 10.42 7.57
CA LYS A 120 -18.24 8.97 7.42
C LYS A 120 -17.44 8.14 8.41
N TYR A 121 -16.29 8.66 8.82
CA TYR A 121 -15.42 8.12 9.87
C TYR A 121 -14.53 9.25 10.42
N THR A 122 -13.96 9.05 11.60
CA THR A 122 -12.86 9.91 12.08
C THR A 122 -11.60 9.67 11.23
N PRO A 123 -10.72 10.66 11.04
CA PRO A 123 -9.43 10.41 10.41
C PRO A 123 -8.69 9.26 11.11
N PRO A 124 -8.10 8.30 10.35
CA PRO A 124 -7.37 7.21 10.98
C PRO A 124 -6.12 7.74 11.67
N ARG A 125 -5.68 7.05 12.74
CA ARG A 125 -4.41 7.35 13.42
C ARG A 125 -3.23 7.13 12.47
N LYS A 126 -3.28 6.08 11.65
CA LYS A 126 -2.35 5.84 10.54
C LYS A 126 -3.08 5.38 9.29
N HIS A 127 -2.59 5.82 8.14
CA HIS A 127 -2.95 5.30 6.83
C HIS A 127 -1.71 4.68 6.20
N PHE A 128 -1.70 3.37 6.05
CA PHE A 128 -0.61 2.62 5.45
C PHE A 128 -0.93 2.23 4.02
N PHE A 129 -0.05 2.57 3.10
CA PHE A 129 0.00 1.95 1.78
C PHE A 129 0.69 0.58 1.88
N VAL A 130 -0.03 -0.47 1.46
CA VAL A 130 0.43 -1.86 1.55
C VAL A 130 0.49 -2.44 0.15
N CYS A 131 1.67 -2.37 -0.48
CA CYS A 131 1.83 -2.79 -1.87
C CYS A 131 2.56 -4.12 -2.01
N SER A 132 1.95 -5.06 -2.75
CA SER A 132 2.54 -6.39 -3.02
C SER A 132 3.86 -6.33 -3.79
N GLN A 133 4.12 -5.25 -4.53
CA GLN A 133 5.38 -5.01 -5.26
C GLN A 133 6.30 -4.01 -4.55
N GLY A 134 5.97 -3.63 -3.31
CA GLY A 134 6.69 -2.62 -2.54
C GLY A 134 6.43 -1.18 -2.99
N ILE A 135 7.16 -0.25 -2.38
CA ILE A 135 7.03 1.19 -2.62
C ILE A 135 8.22 1.66 -3.46
N GLY A 136 7.95 2.40 -4.53
CA GLY A 136 8.98 3.02 -5.35
C GLY A 136 9.73 4.11 -4.57
N THR A 137 11.03 4.26 -4.81
CA THR A 137 11.90 5.18 -4.05
C THR A 137 11.41 6.62 -4.02
N SER A 138 10.87 7.14 -5.12
CA SER A 138 10.33 8.51 -5.17
C SER A 138 9.11 8.68 -4.27
N LEU A 139 8.24 7.66 -4.19
CA LEU A 139 7.09 7.68 -3.31
C LEU A 139 7.52 7.53 -1.85
N GLU A 140 8.45 6.63 -1.56
CA GLU A 140 8.96 6.42 -0.21
C GLU A 140 9.58 7.72 0.35
N GLN A 141 10.39 8.42 -0.44
CA GLN A 141 10.93 9.73 -0.05
C GLN A 141 9.84 10.77 0.21
N LEU A 142 8.75 10.74 -0.57
CA LEU A 142 7.66 11.69 -0.45
C LEU A 142 6.78 11.43 0.78
N LEU A 143 6.50 10.16 1.10
CA LEU A 143 5.79 9.76 2.33
C LEU A 143 6.56 10.19 3.59
N ASN A 144 7.90 10.23 3.52
CA ASN A 144 8.76 10.73 4.59
C ASN A 144 8.84 12.26 4.67
N LYS A 145 8.08 13.00 3.85
CA LYS A 145 8.00 14.46 3.86
C LYS A 145 6.54 14.95 3.87
N PRO A 146 5.84 14.88 5.01
CA PRO A 146 4.41 15.19 5.11
C PRO A 146 4.00 16.57 4.56
N THR A 147 4.84 17.60 4.75
CA THR A 147 4.59 18.94 4.19
C THR A 147 4.60 18.93 2.67
N GLU A 148 5.61 18.31 2.05
CA GLU A 148 5.72 18.19 0.59
C GLU A 148 4.60 17.29 0.03
N LEU A 149 4.25 16.21 0.74
CA LEU A 149 3.14 15.33 0.37
C LEU A 149 1.81 16.10 0.31
N LYS A 150 1.57 16.99 1.28
CA LYS A 150 0.38 17.84 1.32
C LYS A 150 0.34 18.82 0.14
N GLU A 151 1.44 19.54 -0.09
CA GLU A 151 1.55 20.47 -1.22
C GLU A 151 1.27 19.76 -2.55
N LYS A 152 1.91 18.60 -2.76
CA LYS A 152 1.71 17.76 -3.95
C LYS A 152 0.29 17.22 -4.07
N SER A 153 -0.36 16.89 -2.96
CA SER A 153 -1.76 16.44 -2.97
C SER A 153 -2.72 17.55 -3.40
N ILE A 154 -2.47 18.79 -2.99
CA ILE A 154 -3.23 19.97 -3.45
C ILE A 154 -2.98 20.22 -4.93
N GLU A 155 -1.71 20.24 -5.37
CA GLU A 155 -1.33 20.45 -6.76
C GLU A 155 -1.95 19.42 -7.72
N ASN A 156 -2.04 18.16 -7.28
CA ASN A 156 -2.54 17.05 -8.10
C ASN A 156 -4.04 16.80 -7.94
N TRP A 157 -4.75 17.57 -7.12
CA TRP A 157 -6.15 17.30 -6.82
C TRP A 157 -7.04 17.30 -8.06
N ASP A 158 -6.93 18.33 -8.91
CA ASP A 158 -7.80 18.45 -10.09
C ASP A 158 -7.55 17.35 -11.13
N ASN A 159 -6.30 16.91 -11.24
CA ASN A 159 -5.90 15.88 -12.20
C ASN A 159 -6.33 14.46 -11.79
N TYR A 160 -6.39 14.18 -10.48
CA TYR A 160 -6.61 12.84 -9.97
C TYR A 160 -7.89 12.72 -9.15
N CYS A 161 -8.08 13.61 -8.16
CA CYS A 161 -9.14 13.50 -7.17
C CYS A 161 -10.49 14.03 -7.67
N LEU A 162 -10.50 15.11 -8.47
CA LEU A 162 -11.72 15.80 -8.91
C LEU A 162 -12.79 14.84 -9.42
N LYS A 163 -12.40 13.83 -10.21
CA LYS A 163 -13.31 12.79 -10.73
C LYS A 163 -12.95 11.37 -10.27
N GLY A 164 -11.88 11.23 -9.49
CA GLY A 164 -11.34 9.92 -9.09
C GLY A 164 -11.86 9.40 -7.75
N ILE A 165 -12.37 10.29 -6.87
CA ILE A 165 -12.83 9.89 -5.53
C ILE A 165 -14.12 9.06 -5.59
N THR A 166 -15.09 9.48 -6.40
CA THR A 166 -16.38 8.80 -6.57
C THR A 166 -16.88 8.93 -8.01
N SER A 167 -17.66 7.95 -8.47
CA SER A 167 -18.31 7.98 -9.79
C SER A 167 -19.56 8.87 -9.84
N THR A 168 -20.05 9.34 -8.70
CA THR A 168 -21.36 10.02 -8.59
C THR A 168 -21.28 11.55 -8.62
N ALA A 169 -20.09 12.13 -8.42
CA ALA A 169 -19.92 13.58 -8.32
C ALA A 169 -18.48 14.01 -8.60
N GLU A 170 -18.31 15.24 -9.10
CA GLU A 170 -17.01 15.90 -9.11
C GLU A 170 -16.75 16.59 -7.77
N ILE A 171 -15.54 16.45 -7.25
CA ILE A 171 -15.13 16.91 -5.93
C ILE A 171 -14.08 18.02 -6.06
N PRO A 172 -14.45 19.28 -6.36
CA PRO A 172 -13.49 20.38 -6.45
C PRO A 172 -12.93 20.73 -5.07
N LEU A 173 -11.61 20.89 -4.97
CA LEU A 173 -10.93 21.25 -3.72
C LEU A 173 -11.10 22.74 -3.40
N THR A 174 -12.28 23.09 -2.89
CA THR A 174 -12.66 24.48 -2.61
C THR A 174 -13.38 24.62 -1.27
N GLY A 175 -13.51 25.86 -0.79
CA GLY A 175 -14.29 26.20 0.40
C GLY A 175 -13.93 25.37 1.63
N ALA A 176 -14.93 24.77 2.27
CA ALA A 176 -14.78 24.02 3.51
C ALA A 176 -13.92 22.75 3.34
N LEU A 177 -13.99 22.06 2.20
CA LEU A 177 -13.15 20.89 1.94
C LEU A 177 -11.67 21.29 1.84
N ARG A 178 -11.38 22.42 1.18
CA ARG A 178 -10.01 22.95 1.12
C ARG A 178 -9.50 23.33 2.50
N ALA A 179 -10.30 24.03 3.30
CA ALA A 179 -9.93 24.39 4.67
C ALA A 179 -9.69 23.15 5.55
N TYR A 180 -10.51 22.09 5.36
CA TYR A 180 -10.33 20.82 6.04
C TYR A 180 -8.99 20.15 5.67
N LEU A 181 -8.67 20.05 4.39
CA LEU A 181 -7.37 19.54 3.91
C LEU A 181 -6.21 20.37 4.47
N ASP A 182 -6.33 21.70 4.46
CA ASP A 182 -5.32 22.61 4.99
C ASP A 182 -5.10 22.45 6.51
N ALA A 183 -6.08 21.94 7.25
CA ALA A 183 -5.93 21.61 8.67
C ALA A 183 -5.57 20.13 8.93
N PHE A 184 -5.66 19.27 7.91
CA PHE A 184 -5.46 17.83 8.04
C PHE A 184 -4.00 17.48 8.36
N ASP A 185 -3.80 16.49 9.23
CA ASP A 185 -2.49 15.97 9.59
C ASP A 185 -2.00 14.95 8.54
N PHE A 186 -1.02 15.35 7.73
CA PHE A 186 -0.43 14.48 6.70
C PHE A 186 0.62 13.51 7.24
N THR A 187 1.01 13.59 8.53
CA THR A 187 1.96 12.66 9.14
C THR A 187 1.38 11.26 9.36
N ILE A 188 0.08 11.08 9.14
CA ILE A 188 -0.60 9.79 9.24
C ILE A 188 -0.29 8.88 8.05
N PHE A 189 0.05 9.44 6.88
CA PHE A 189 0.28 8.69 5.65
C PHE A 189 1.69 8.07 5.65
N SER A 190 1.76 6.75 5.53
CA SER A 190 3.01 6.00 5.50
C SER A 190 2.83 4.70 4.71
N SER A 191 3.80 3.81 4.76
CA SER A 191 3.77 2.52 4.07
C SER A 191 4.06 1.36 5.04
N LYS A 192 3.67 0.15 4.64
CA LYS A 192 4.13 -1.09 5.27
C LYS A 192 4.83 -1.95 4.23
N SER A 193 6.01 -2.43 4.59
CA SER A 193 6.81 -3.29 3.73
C SER A 193 6.31 -4.74 3.78
N ILE A 194 6.58 -5.48 2.70
CA ILE A 194 6.28 -6.91 2.62
C ILE A 194 7.03 -7.69 3.71
N VAL A 195 8.22 -7.24 4.10
CA VAL A 195 9.02 -7.89 5.15
C VAL A 195 8.30 -7.81 6.50
N GLU A 196 7.81 -6.62 6.88
CA GLU A 196 7.02 -6.43 8.11
C GLU A 196 5.76 -7.32 8.13
N LEU A 197 5.12 -7.50 6.98
CA LEU A 197 3.94 -8.37 6.87
C LEU A 197 4.31 -9.85 7.01
N ILE A 198 5.44 -10.27 6.46
CA ILE A 198 5.84 -11.69 6.46
C ILE A 198 6.41 -12.14 7.82
N GLU A 199 7.08 -11.27 8.57
CA GLU A 199 7.68 -11.62 9.86
C GLU A 199 6.67 -12.21 10.85
N ILE A 200 5.42 -11.74 10.81
CA ILE A 200 4.36 -12.21 11.71
C ILE A 200 3.74 -13.53 11.23
N HIS A 201 3.84 -13.84 9.94
CA HIS A 201 3.41 -15.12 9.35
C HIS A 201 4.56 -16.14 9.27
N ALA A 202 5.69 -15.86 9.91
CA ALA A 202 6.92 -16.61 9.74
C ALA A 202 6.94 -17.94 10.50
#